data_AF-A0A9D8IWR1-F1
#
_entry.id   AF-A0A9D8IWR1-F1
#
_cell.length_a   1.000
_cell.length_b   1.000
_cell.length_c   1.000
_cell.angle_alpha   90.00
_cell.angle_beta   90.00
_cell.angle_gamma   90.00
#
_symmetry.space_group_name_H-M   'P 1'
#
loop_
_entity.id
_entity.type
_entity.pdbx_description
1 polymer ?
#
loop_
_entity_poly.entity_id
_entity_poly.type
_entity_poly.pdbx_seq_one_letter_code
_entity_poly.pdbx_strand_id
1 'polypeptide(L)'
;MQTRDDVGYQPTTESDFERKSDFIRANFAKKVGTLDRTMRFVRDLLALFAYMTDGRVHWGKKAIVIGALLYFIIPIDSVPDIIPVVGFLDDMGVAAAAVKFLAGELKEYYG
;
A
#
# COMPACT_ATOMS: atom_id res chain seq x y z
N MET A 1 -19.27 -37.11 -10.69
CA MET A 1 -17.90 -37.44 -11.17
C MET A 1 -17.38 -36.15 -11.78
N GLN A 2 -16.55 -35.39 -11.06
CA GLN A 2 -16.06 -34.08 -11.51
C GLN A 2 -14.60 -34.24 -11.90
N THR A 3 -14.33 -34.21 -13.20
CA THR A 3 -12.99 -34.35 -13.74
C THR A 3 -12.24 -33.04 -13.62
N ARG A 4 -11.01 -33.19 -13.15
CA ARG A 4 -9.91 -32.23 -13.15
C ARG A 4 -9.70 -31.68 -14.56
N ASP A 5 -10.05 -30.42 -14.78
CA ASP A 5 -9.74 -29.67 -16.00
C ASP A 5 -8.55 -28.73 -15.75
N ASP A 6 -7.56 -29.22 -15.00
CA ASP A 6 -6.36 -28.49 -14.59
C ASP A 6 -5.28 -28.47 -15.69
N VAL A 7 -5.59 -28.92 -16.92
CA VAL A 7 -4.60 -29.09 -18.00
C VAL A 7 -5.12 -28.51 -19.32
N GLY A 8 -4.63 -27.32 -19.67
CA GLY A 8 -4.66 -26.78 -21.03
C GLY A 8 -5.90 -25.98 -21.39
N TYR A 9 -5.81 -24.65 -21.28
CA TYR A 9 -6.75 -23.77 -21.96
C TYR A 9 -6.60 -23.99 -23.48
N GLN A 10 -7.59 -24.65 -24.09
CA GLN A 10 -7.72 -24.76 -25.54
C GLN A 10 -9.02 -24.07 -25.96
N PRO A 11 -8.95 -22.91 -26.65
CA PRO A 11 -10.15 -22.29 -27.18
C PRO A 11 -10.74 -23.19 -28.27
N THR A 12 -11.94 -23.71 -28.04
CA THR A 12 -12.68 -24.53 -29.02
C THR A 12 -13.47 -23.69 -30.03
N THR A 13 -13.68 -22.41 -29.73
CA THR A 13 -14.32 -21.44 -30.62
C THR A 13 -13.66 -20.06 -30.48
N GLU A 14 -13.82 -19.22 -31.50
CA GLU A 14 -13.36 -17.82 -31.47
C GLU A 14 -14.06 -17.02 -30.36
N SER A 15 -15.34 -17.30 -30.10
CA SER A 15 -16.09 -16.67 -29.00
C SER A 15 -15.57 -17.04 -27.61
N ASP A 16 -15.04 -18.27 -27.44
CA ASP A 16 -14.41 -18.71 -26.19
C ASP A 16 -13.05 -18.04 -25.96
N PHE A 17 -12.34 -17.75 -27.06
CA PHE A 17 -11.10 -16.99 -27.06
C PHE A 17 -11.32 -15.52 -26.68
N GLU A 18 -12.30 -14.86 -27.29
CA GLU A 18 -12.65 -13.47 -27.00
C GLU A 18 -13.08 -13.28 -25.54
N ARG A 19 -14.01 -14.10 -25.04
CA ARG A 19 -14.48 -14.03 -23.65
C ARG A 19 -13.34 -14.20 -22.64
N LYS A 20 -12.42 -15.14 -22.89
CA LYS A 20 -11.28 -15.35 -22.00
C LYS A 20 -10.28 -14.20 -22.10
N SER A 21 -10.05 -13.67 -23.29
CA SER A 21 -9.16 -12.55 -23.53
C SER A 21 -9.65 -11.29 -22.83
N ASP A 22 -10.94 -10.99 -22.90
CA ASP A 22 -11.55 -9.86 -22.18
C ASP A 22 -11.46 -10.04 -20.67
N PHE A 23 -11.72 -11.25 -20.18
CA PHE A 23 -11.53 -11.59 -18.77
C PHE A 23 -10.08 -11.37 -18.32
N ILE A 24 -9.09 -11.84 -19.08
CA ILE A 24 -7.67 -11.64 -18.77
C ILE A 24 -7.33 -10.16 -18.77
N ARG A 25 -7.76 -9.40 -19.78
CA ARG A 25 -7.50 -7.95 -19.88
C ARG A 25 -8.05 -7.19 -18.68
N ALA A 26 -9.31 -7.44 -18.32
CA ALA A 26 -9.96 -6.79 -17.19
C ALA A 26 -9.27 -7.11 -15.85
N ASN A 27 -8.91 -8.38 -15.62
CA ASN A 27 -8.25 -8.80 -14.39
C ASN A 27 -6.77 -8.38 -14.33
N PHE A 28 -6.09 -8.34 -15.47
CA PHE A 28 -4.69 -7.94 -15.55
C PHE A 28 -4.53 -6.47 -15.18
N ALA A 29 -5.31 -5.57 -15.79
CA ALA A 29 -5.28 -4.15 -15.47
C ALA A 29 -5.58 -3.89 -13.98
N LYS A 30 -6.58 -4.60 -13.43
CA LYS A 30 -6.90 -4.52 -11.99
C LYS A 30 -5.73 -4.96 -11.12
N LYS A 31 -5.11 -6.10 -11.43
CA LYS A 31 -4.00 -6.65 -10.64
C LYS A 31 -2.76 -5.77 -10.71
N VAL A 32 -2.41 -5.26 -11.89
CA VAL A 32 -1.32 -4.30 -12.09
C VAL A 32 -1.59 -3.01 -11.32
N GLY A 33 -2.81 -2.48 -11.35
CA GLY A 33 -3.20 -1.28 -10.59
C GLY A 33 -3.05 -1.47 -9.07
N THR A 34 -3.37 -2.65 -8.54
CA THR A 34 -3.13 -2.97 -7.12
C THR A 34 -1.65 -3.00 -6.80
N LEU A 35 -0.82 -3.64 -7.63
CA LEU A 35 0.64 -3.69 -7.42
C LEU A 35 1.24 -2.29 -7.44
N ASP A 36 0.85 -1.48 -8.41
CA ASP A 36 1.31 -0.09 -8.54
C ASP A 36 0.99 0.74 -7.28
N ARG A 37 -0.22 0.60 -6.72
CA ARG A 37 -0.60 1.26 -5.47
C ARG A 37 0.28 0.81 -4.30
N THR A 38 0.51 -0.50 -4.16
CA THR A 38 1.39 -1.04 -3.12
C THR A 38 2.82 -0.51 -3.27
N MET A 39 3.35 -0.47 -4.50
CA MET A 39 4.71 0.03 -4.76
C MET A 39 4.84 1.52 -4.41
N ARG A 40 3.85 2.35 -4.72
CA ARG A 40 3.82 3.76 -4.28
C ARG A 40 3.85 3.86 -2.77
N PHE A 41 3.02 3.08 -2.08
CA PHE A 41 2.98 3.09 -0.61
C PHE A 41 4.31 2.65 0.02
N VAL A 42 4.98 1.63 -0.54
CA VAL A 42 6.31 1.22 -0.07
C VAL A 42 7.33 2.36 -0.27
N ARG A 43 7.29 3.07 -1.41
CA ARG A 43 8.16 4.24 -1.62
C ARG A 43 7.87 5.35 -0.61
N ASP A 44 6.61 5.59 -0.28
CA ASP A 44 6.21 6.57 0.73
C ASP A 44 6.77 6.21 2.12
N LEU A 45 6.71 4.93 2.51
CA LEU A 45 7.29 4.44 3.77
C LEU A 45 8.81 4.59 3.81
N LEU A 46 9.50 4.30 2.70
CA LEU A 46 10.95 4.49 2.59
C LEU A 46 11.33 5.97 2.67
N ALA A 47 10.56 6.86 2.03
CA ALA A 47 10.77 8.30 2.11
C ALA A 47 10.58 8.82 3.55
N LEU A 48 9.54 8.35 4.25
CA LEU A 48 9.32 8.63 5.67
C LEU A 48 10.50 8.16 6.52
N PHE A 49 10.98 6.94 6.31
CA PHE A 49 12.13 6.41 7.04
C PHE A 49 13.39 7.26 6.81
N ALA A 50 13.68 7.62 5.56
CA ALA A 50 14.81 8.48 5.23
C ALA A 50 14.67 9.88 5.87
N TYR A 51 13.48 10.48 5.79
CA TYR A 51 13.15 11.77 6.40
C TYR A 51 13.37 11.76 7.93
N MET A 52 12.98 10.68 8.60
CA MET A 52 13.22 10.51 10.04
C MET A 52 14.71 10.48 10.38
N THR A 53 15.54 9.88 9.53
CA THR A 53 17.00 9.76 9.75
C THR A 53 17.78 11.03 9.43
N ASP A 54 17.21 11.99 8.69
CA ASP A 54 17.92 13.20 8.29
C ASP A 54 18.15 14.15 9.46
N GLY A 55 19.41 14.43 9.79
CA GLY A 55 19.82 15.34 10.87
C GLY A 55 19.33 16.79 10.73
N ARG A 56 18.94 17.22 9.53
CA ARG A 56 18.45 18.57 9.22
C ARG A 56 16.97 18.77 9.59
N VAL A 57 16.22 17.68 9.75
CA VAL A 57 14.79 17.71 10.06
C VAL A 57 14.57 18.00 11.55
N HIS A 58 13.67 18.94 11.86
CA HIS A 58 13.30 19.27 13.23
C HIS A 58 12.66 18.06 13.95
N TRP A 59 13.07 17.82 15.20
CA TRP A 59 12.67 16.64 15.98
C TRP A 59 11.15 16.46 16.11
N GLY A 60 10.39 17.56 16.18
CA GLY A 60 8.91 17.49 16.27
C GLY A 60 8.27 16.84 15.04
N LYS A 61 8.84 17.05 13.84
CA LYS A 61 8.35 16.39 12.61
C LYS A 61 8.80 14.93 12.57
N LYS A 62 10.01 14.62 13.06
CA LYS A 62 10.47 13.24 13.22
C LYS A 62 9.55 12.46 14.15
N ALA A 63 9.07 13.06 15.24
CA ALA A 63 8.14 12.41 16.17
C ALA A 63 6.82 11.97 15.49
N ILE A 64 6.30 12.78 14.56
CA ILE A 64 5.11 12.43 13.76
C ILE A 64 5.41 11.20 12.89
N VAL A 65 6.56 11.17 12.22
CA VAL A 65 6.97 10.04 11.38
C VAL A 65 7.19 8.77 12.20
N ILE A 66 7.86 8.89 13.35
CA ILE A 66 8.06 7.78 14.29
C ILE A 66 6.72 7.21 14.73
N GLY A 67 5.76 8.05 15.10
CA GLY A 67 4.41 7.61 15.45
C GLY A 67 3.72 6.86 14.32
N ALA A 68 3.80 7.38 13.08
CA ALA A 68 3.21 6.74 11.91
C ALA A 68 3.86 5.39 11.56
N LEU A 69 5.20 5.29 11.64
CA LEU A 69 5.93 4.05 11.37
C LEU A 69 5.74 3.01 12.48
N LEU A 70 5.72 3.43 13.75
CA LEU A 70 5.42 2.54 14.88
C LEU A 70 4.01 1.95 14.75
N TYR A 71 3.03 2.78 14.41
CA TYR A 71 1.66 2.32 14.15
C TYR A 71 1.59 1.32 12.99
N PHE A 72 2.39 1.52 11.92
CA PHE A 72 2.43 0.61 10.79
C PHE A 72 3.08 -0.76 11.12
N ILE A 73 4.11 -0.78 11.98
CA ILE A 73 4.87 -1.99 12.31
C ILE A 73 4.17 -2.83 13.39
N ILE A 74 3.54 -2.18 14.36
CA ILE A 74 2.95 -2.85 15.50
C ILE A 74 1.51 -3.26 15.14
N PRO A 75 1.18 -4.57 15.13
CA PRO A 75 -0.23 -4.99 15.05
C PRO A 75 -0.95 -4.45 16.29
N ILE A 76 -2.05 -3.71 16.09
CA ILE A 76 -2.77 -2.83 17.05
C ILE A 76 -3.15 -3.46 18.41
N ASP A 77 -2.92 -4.75 18.63
CA ASP A 77 -3.39 -5.51 19.80
C ASP A 77 -2.62 -5.23 21.13
N SER A 78 -1.95 -4.09 21.30
CA SER A 78 -1.15 -3.80 22.51
C SER A 78 -1.07 -2.34 22.95
N VAL A 79 -1.89 -1.43 22.42
CA VAL A 79 -1.97 -0.04 22.93
C VAL A 79 -3.35 0.19 23.57
N PRO A 80 -3.51 -0.06 24.89
CA PRO A 80 -4.73 0.28 25.61
C PRO A 80 -4.77 1.79 25.89
N ASP A 81 -5.87 2.42 25.50
CA ASP A 81 -6.55 3.55 26.16
C ASP A 81 -5.79 4.85 26.52
N ILE A 82 -5.01 5.45 25.61
CA ILE A 82 -4.46 6.83 25.85
C ILE A 82 -4.66 7.81 24.67
N ILE A 83 -5.21 7.40 23.52
CA ILE A 83 -5.34 8.30 22.37
C ILE A 83 -6.82 8.41 21.93
N PRO A 84 -7.53 9.50 22.25
CA PRO A 84 -8.93 9.71 21.84
C PRO A 84 -9.07 10.14 20.36
N VAL A 85 -8.20 9.64 19.47
CA VAL A 85 -8.15 9.95 18.03
C VAL A 85 -8.20 8.65 17.19
N VAL A 86 -8.66 7.54 17.77
CA VAL A 86 -8.60 6.20 17.14
C VAL A 86 -9.83 5.89 16.26
N GLY A 87 -10.74 6.85 16.06
CA GLY A 87 -11.95 6.65 15.26
C GLY A 87 -11.79 6.69 13.73
N PHE A 88 -10.62 7.01 13.16
CA PHE A 88 -10.47 7.31 11.72
C PHE A 88 -9.38 6.51 10.99
N LEU A 89 -8.72 5.58 11.65
CA LEU A 89 -7.47 4.98 11.20
C LEU A 89 -7.67 3.51 10.81
N ASP A 90 -8.11 3.28 9.58
CA ASP A 90 -7.81 2.01 8.90
C ASP A 90 -6.29 1.90 8.73
N ASP A 91 -5.68 0.71 8.81
CA ASP A 91 -4.23 0.48 9.08
C ASP A 91 -3.24 1.24 8.16
N MET A 92 -3.68 1.62 6.96
CA MET A 92 -2.89 2.38 5.97
C MET A 92 -3.09 3.91 6.07
N GLY A 93 -4.12 4.35 6.78
CA GLY A 93 -4.56 5.73 6.88
C GLY A 93 -3.61 6.65 7.65
N VAL A 94 -2.99 6.16 8.73
CA VAL A 94 -2.01 6.94 9.52
C VAL A 94 -0.79 7.29 8.68
N ALA A 95 -0.19 6.27 8.05
CA ALA A 95 0.97 6.44 7.19
C ALA A 95 0.63 7.38 6.01
N ALA A 96 -0.51 7.17 5.35
CA ALA A 96 -0.96 8.04 4.28
C ALA A 96 -1.19 9.50 4.74
N ALA A 97 -1.71 9.71 5.95
CA ALA A 97 -1.89 11.05 6.52
C ALA A 97 -0.55 11.73 6.82
N ALA A 98 0.43 11.00 7.36
CA ALA A 98 1.79 11.52 7.58
C ALA A 98 2.47 11.90 6.26
N VAL A 99 2.35 11.04 5.23
CA VAL A 99 2.84 11.33 3.87
C VAL A 99 2.20 12.59 3.32
N LYS A 100 0.87 12.72 3.45
CA LYS A 100 0.15 13.91 2.99
C LYS A 100 0.58 15.17 3.74
N PHE A 101 0.75 15.10 5.05
CA PHE A 101 1.20 16.20 5.90
C PHE A 101 2.62 16.65 5.53
N LEU A 102 3.51 15.71 5.20
CA LEU A 102 4.91 15.96 4.87
C LEU A 102 5.20 15.99 3.36
N ALA A 103 4.18 15.95 2.51
CA ALA A 103 4.34 15.75 1.06
C ALA A 103 5.25 16.78 0.39
N GLY A 104 5.29 18.01 0.90
CA GLY A 104 6.19 19.05 0.41
C GLY A 104 7.66 18.75 0.68
N GLU A 105 7.96 18.16 1.84
CA GLU A 105 9.32 17.88 2.31
C GLU A 105 9.81 16.50 1.85
N LEU A 106 8.90 15.52 1.72
CA LEU A 106 9.24 14.16 1.28
C LEU A 106 9.73 14.09 -0.17
N LYS A 107 9.47 15.13 -0.99
CA LYS A 107 9.93 15.19 -2.39
C LYS A 107 11.43 14.92 -2.55
N GLU A 108 12.24 15.35 -1.60
CA GLU A 108 13.70 15.17 -1.61
C GLU A 108 14.15 13.74 -1.22
N TYR A 109 13.23 12.94 -0.70
CA TYR A 109 13.49 11.61 -0.16
C TYR A 109 12.89 10.48 -1.02
N TYR A 110 12.16 10.84 -2.08
CA TYR A 110 11.83 9.89 -3.13
C TYR A 110 13.05 9.68 -4.03
N GLY A 111 13.60 8.47 -3.96
CA GLY A 111 14.57 7.98 -4.95
C GLY A 111 13.96 7.81 -6.33
#